data_AF-A0A7C0UAX1-F1
#
_entry.id   AF-A0A7C0UAX1-F1
#
_cell.length_a   1.000
_cell.length_b   1.000
_cell.length_c   1.000
_cell.angle_alpha   90.00
_cell.angle_beta   90.00
_cell.angle_gamma   90.00
#
_symmetry.space_group_name_H-M   'P 1'
#
loop_
_entity.id
_entity.type
_entity.pdbx_description
1 polymer ?
#
loop_
_entity_poly.entity_id
_entity_poly.type
_entity_poly.pdbx_seq_one_letter_code
_entity_poly.pdbx_strand_id
1 'polypeptide(L)'
;MIEVIDSAEMQSAIKRAVGAFGKENEDITYINISGSGSVLQEAYDTISKYSDRKFVLYGLHRALEMYLNPVFMKIMADYPDRVRYISIPFRIQDLLNPFSTPKHENRALKLFSDAEYRQDMAGVLLHELRKRTEEVMKKVKEIYGFEGEVEEIEKKLMELKGYEKELNEHLPGVFCDVYGTLLIGEGEEARINRNVHEMLREYSRDRPVNIWTGGILDDAVRDLIKSGFDEDIPILSKDFFRGCTAEIVIDDEDRETIEDLYNIRAEKFIRV
;
A
#
# COMPACT_ATOMS: atom_id res chain seq x y z
N MET A 1 19.13 -15.93 6.58
CA MET A 1 19.92 -15.02 7.44
C MET A 1 18.94 -13.92 7.81
N ILE A 2 18.52 -13.86 9.07
CA ILE A 2 17.56 -12.84 9.53
C ILE A 2 18.30 -11.51 9.42
N GLU A 3 18.03 -10.75 8.36
CA GLU A 3 18.48 -9.36 8.27
C GLU A 3 17.66 -8.56 9.29
N VAL A 4 18.23 -8.45 10.48
CA VAL A 4 17.92 -7.38 11.43
C VAL A 4 18.26 -6.08 10.70
N ILE A 5 17.31 -5.15 10.65
CA ILE A 5 17.48 -3.90 9.90
C ILE A 5 18.81 -3.20 10.28
N ASP A 6 19.65 -3.00 9.26
CA ASP A 6 21.00 -2.41 9.34
C ASP A 6 21.01 -0.87 9.46
N SER A 7 19.84 -0.22 9.52
CA SER A 7 19.72 1.24 9.66
C SER A 7 19.05 1.60 10.98
N ALA A 8 19.76 2.39 11.79
CA ALA A 8 19.25 2.96 13.04
C ALA A 8 17.98 3.82 12.80
N GLU A 9 17.84 4.38 11.60
CA GLU A 9 16.69 5.22 11.23
C GLU A 9 15.39 4.42 11.11
N MET A 10 15.42 3.23 10.46
CA MET A 10 14.22 2.40 10.31
C MET A 10 13.83 1.74 11.64
N GLN A 11 14.81 1.37 12.47
CA GLN A 11 14.54 0.97 13.85
C GLN A 11 13.89 2.11 14.65
N SER A 12 14.32 3.36 14.45
CA SER A 12 13.72 4.52 15.10
C SER A 12 12.31 4.84 14.58
N ALA A 13 12.03 4.66 13.29
CA ALA A 13 10.72 4.87 12.69
C ALA A 13 9.70 3.84 13.21
N ILE A 14 10.09 2.57 13.24
CA ILE A 14 9.26 1.50 13.77
C ILE A 14 9.04 1.69 15.29
N LYS A 15 10.08 2.07 16.05
CA LYS A 15 9.92 2.41 17.48
C LYS A 15 8.95 3.57 17.72
N ARG A 16 8.95 4.61 16.88
CA ARG A 16 7.99 5.72 16.97
C ARG A 16 6.56 5.28 16.65
N ALA A 17 6.38 4.50 15.59
CA ALA A 17 5.07 3.95 15.22
C ALA A 17 4.52 3.05 16.33
N VAL A 18 5.38 2.28 16.99
CA VAL A 18 5.02 1.31 18.03
C VAL A 18 4.89 1.92 19.42
N GLY A 19 5.60 3.01 19.71
CA GLY A 19 5.40 3.81 20.93
C GLY A 19 3.99 4.39 21.06
N ALA A 20 3.23 4.47 19.96
CA ALA A 20 1.80 4.80 19.98
C ALA A 20 0.91 3.62 20.47
N PHE A 21 1.42 2.39 20.47
CA PHE A 21 0.67 1.17 20.80
C PHE A 21 1.05 0.53 22.14
N GLY A 22 2.06 1.04 22.86
CA GLY A 22 2.52 0.49 24.14
C GLY A 22 3.40 1.44 24.95
N LYS A 23 3.46 1.23 26.27
CA LYS A 23 4.26 2.05 27.21
C LYS A 23 5.74 1.94 26.85
N GLU A 24 6.47 3.07 26.89
CA GLU A 24 7.89 3.25 26.51
C GLU A 24 8.93 2.29 27.15
N ASN A 25 8.53 1.37 28.04
CA ASN A 25 9.41 0.50 28.83
C ASN A 25 9.23 -1.02 28.56
N GLU A 26 8.53 -1.44 27.51
CA GLU A 26 8.42 -2.87 27.16
C GLU A 26 9.52 -3.32 26.18
N ASP A 27 10.16 -4.47 26.42
CA ASP A 27 11.17 -5.06 25.52
C ASP A 27 10.47 -5.65 24.28
N ILE A 28 10.38 -4.85 23.21
CA ILE A 28 9.71 -5.18 21.95
C ILE A 28 10.74 -5.52 20.88
N THR A 29 10.60 -6.69 20.25
CA THR A 29 11.42 -7.13 19.11
C THR A 29 10.66 -6.93 17.79
N TYR A 30 11.32 -6.36 16.79
CA TYR A 30 10.76 -6.08 15.47
C TYR A 30 11.26 -7.10 14.45
N ILE A 31 10.36 -7.71 13.68
CA ILE A 31 10.70 -8.74 12.67
C ILE A 31 10.14 -8.34 11.31
N ASN A 32 11.01 -8.18 10.32
CA ASN A 32 10.63 -8.03 8.92
C ASN A 32 10.05 -9.35 8.41
N ILE A 33 8.85 -9.32 7.84
CA ILE A 33 8.22 -10.46 7.19
C ILE A 33 8.07 -10.26 5.68
N SER A 34 8.62 -9.18 5.11
CA SER A 34 8.77 -9.02 3.66
C SER A 34 9.85 -9.98 3.15
N GLY A 35 9.51 -10.90 2.26
CA GLY A 35 10.49 -11.78 1.62
C GLY A 35 9.95 -13.16 1.24
N SER A 36 10.85 -14.09 0.93
CA SER A 36 10.50 -15.46 0.54
C SER A 36 9.67 -16.18 1.62
N GLY A 37 8.85 -17.16 1.23
CA GLY A 37 7.93 -17.86 2.13
C GLY A 37 8.55 -18.51 3.39
N SER A 38 9.87 -18.68 3.45
CA SER A 38 10.61 -19.14 4.64
C SER A 38 10.67 -18.12 5.79
N VAL A 39 10.51 -16.82 5.51
CA VAL A 39 10.67 -15.75 6.51
C VAL A 39 9.62 -15.84 7.62
N LEU A 40 8.38 -16.23 7.29
CA LEU A 40 7.32 -16.43 8.29
C LEU A 40 7.62 -17.61 9.22
N GLN A 41 8.25 -18.66 8.71
CA GLN A 41 8.64 -19.81 9.54
C GLN A 41 9.78 -19.41 10.49
N GLU A 42 10.77 -18.64 10.02
CA GLU A 42 11.84 -18.10 10.86
C GLU A 42 11.29 -17.14 11.94
N ALA A 43 10.27 -16.35 11.60
CA ALA A 43 9.57 -15.50 12.57
C ALA A 43 8.86 -16.33 13.64
N TYR A 44 8.14 -17.39 13.25
CA TYR A 44 7.48 -18.32 14.18
C TYR A 44 8.48 -18.96 15.14
N ASP A 45 9.60 -19.48 14.61
CA ASP A 45 10.64 -20.14 15.41
C ASP A 45 11.28 -19.17 16.41
N THR A 46 11.49 -17.91 15.99
CA THR A 46 12.02 -16.84 16.83
C THR A 46 11.05 -16.49 17.97
N ILE A 47 9.77 -16.29 17.67
CA ILE A 47 8.74 -15.95 18.68
C ILE A 47 8.58 -17.09 19.70
N SER A 48 8.64 -18.33 19.23
CA SER A 48 8.57 -19.55 20.05
C SER A 48 9.72 -19.64 21.05
N LYS A 49 10.93 -19.22 20.65
CA LYS A 49 12.15 -19.30 21.46
C LYS A 49 12.19 -18.31 22.61
N TYR A 50 11.55 -17.14 22.48
CA TYR A 50 11.65 -16.03 23.43
C TYR A 50 10.30 -15.71 24.07
N SER A 51 9.90 -16.53 25.04
CA SER A 51 8.55 -16.54 25.66
C SER A 51 8.19 -15.28 26.44
N ASP A 52 9.17 -14.50 26.88
CA ASP A 52 9.04 -13.31 27.72
C ASP A 52 8.96 -11.99 26.93
N ARG A 53 9.14 -12.06 25.60
CA ARG A 53 9.16 -10.89 24.71
C ARG A 53 7.85 -10.66 23.97
N LYS A 54 7.62 -9.38 23.65
CA LYS A 54 6.60 -8.94 22.69
C LYS A 54 7.24 -8.70 21.33
N PHE A 55 6.47 -8.94 20.28
CA PHE A 55 6.92 -8.89 18.90
C PHE A 55 6.00 -8.04 18.05
N VAL A 56 6.61 -7.31 17.13
CA VAL A 56 5.91 -6.61 16.07
C VAL A 56 6.45 -7.14 14.74
N LEU A 57 5.58 -7.84 14.03
CA LEU A 57 5.83 -8.23 12.64
C LEU A 57 5.53 -7.04 11.74
N TYR A 58 6.39 -6.79 10.76
CA TYR A 58 6.13 -5.76 9.75
C TYR A 58 6.55 -6.22 8.37
N GLY A 59 5.80 -5.85 7.34
CA GLY A 59 6.16 -6.20 5.96
C GLY A 59 5.33 -5.46 4.91
N LEU A 60 5.79 -5.47 3.66
CA LEU A 60 5.18 -4.76 2.51
C LEU A 60 3.91 -5.46 1.98
N HIS A 61 3.61 -6.66 2.49
CA HIS A 61 2.43 -7.41 2.09
C HIS A 61 1.14 -6.76 2.59
N ARG A 62 0.11 -6.68 1.73
CA ARG A 62 -1.21 -6.21 2.14
C ARG A 62 -1.69 -7.02 3.34
N ALA A 63 -2.33 -6.36 4.32
CA ALA A 63 -2.84 -7.05 5.50
C ALA A 63 -3.71 -8.27 5.13
N LEU A 64 -4.51 -8.16 4.07
CA LEU A 64 -5.34 -9.24 3.55
C LEU A 64 -4.55 -10.47 3.09
N GLU A 65 -3.40 -10.29 2.42
CA GLU A 65 -2.53 -11.40 1.98
C GLU A 65 -1.94 -12.15 3.16
N MET A 66 -1.61 -11.44 4.24
CA MET A 66 -1.11 -12.06 5.46
C MET A 66 -2.18 -12.89 6.17
N TYR A 67 -3.44 -12.42 6.20
CA TYR A 67 -4.57 -13.18 6.76
C TYR A 67 -4.91 -14.46 5.96
N LEU A 68 -4.43 -14.58 4.72
CA LEU A 68 -4.55 -15.79 3.91
C LEU A 68 -3.37 -16.76 4.08
N ASN A 69 -2.28 -16.33 4.72
CA ASN A 69 -1.10 -17.16 4.94
C ASN A 69 -1.25 -18.04 6.20
N PRO A 70 -1.22 -19.38 6.10
CA PRO A 70 -1.44 -20.28 7.25
C PRO A 70 -0.42 -20.13 8.38
N VAL A 71 0.84 -19.82 8.06
CA VAL A 71 1.90 -19.64 9.06
C VAL A 71 1.71 -18.32 9.80
N PHE A 72 1.37 -17.26 9.08
CA PHE A 72 1.02 -15.98 9.69
C PHE A 72 -0.20 -16.11 10.62
N MET A 73 -1.27 -16.75 10.15
CA MET A 73 -2.46 -16.98 10.96
C MET A 73 -2.16 -17.80 12.21
N LYS A 74 -1.28 -18.79 12.10
CA LYS A 74 -0.80 -19.57 13.24
C LYS A 74 -0.01 -18.71 14.22
N ILE A 75 0.89 -17.83 13.78
CA ILE A 75 1.60 -16.89 14.67
C ILE A 75 0.61 -16.01 15.45
N MET A 76 -0.38 -15.44 14.75
CA MET A 76 -1.37 -14.55 15.37
C MET A 76 -2.29 -15.30 16.36
N ALA A 77 -2.58 -16.58 16.11
CA ALA A 77 -3.40 -17.43 16.96
C ALA A 77 -2.65 -18.00 18.18
N ASP A 78 -1.39 -18.42 18.01
CA ASP A 78 -0.57 -18.99 19.07
C ASP A 78 -0.08 -17.91 20.07
N TYR A 79 0.05 -16.66 19.61
CA TYR A 79 0.64 -15.57 20.39
C TYR A 79 -0.18 -14.25 20.39
N PRO A 80 -1.49 -14.29 20.65
CA PRO A 80 -2.40 -13.14 20.47
C PRO A 80 -2.11 -11.97 21.42
N ASP A 81 -1.48 -12.23 22.57
CA ASP A 81 -1.13 -11.19 23.56
C ASP A 81 0.29 -10.64 23.38
N ARG A 82 1.09 -11.28 22.52
CA ARG A 82 2.52 -11.03 22.39
C ARG A 82 2.93 -10.57 21.00
N VAL A 83 2.13 -10.84 19.97
CA VAL A 83 2.45 -10.49 18.59
C VAL A 83 1.43 -9.48 18.05
N ARG A 84 1.94 -8.45 17.38
CA ARG A 84 1.14 -7.55 16.54
C ARG A 84 1.71 -7.56 15.13
N TYR A 85 0.84 -7.37 14.15
CA TYR A 85 1.25 -7.17 12.76
C TYR A 85 1.00 -5.73 12.34
N ILE A 86 1.98 -5.21 11.61
CA ILE A 86 1.98 -3.90 11.00
C ILE A 86 2.21 -4.12 9.50
N SER A 87 1.17 -3.91 8.70
CA SER A 87 1.36 -3.77 7.26
C SER A 87 2.13 -2.48 7.01
N ILE A 88 3.31 -2.58 6.40
CA ILE A 88 3.92 -1.45 5.71
C ILE A 88 3.09 -1.28 4.42
N PRO A 89 2.66 -0.05 4.09
CA PRO A 89 3.25 1.22 4.47
C PRO A 89 2.62 1.84 5.71
N PHE A 90 3.30 1.78 6.87
CA PHE A 90 3.24 2.95 7.74
C PHE A 90 4.04 4.01 7.02
N ARG A 91 3.30 4.91 6.36
CA ARG A 91 3.75 6.04 5.54
C ARG A 91 5.10 5.78 4.87
N ILE A 92 5.04 5.53 3.57
CA ILE A 92 6.17 5.87 2.70
C ILE A 92 6.70 7.27 3.07
N GLN A 93 5.83 8.23 3.42
CA GLN A 93 6.24 9.55 3.94
C GLN A 93 7.12 9.55 5.22
N ASP A 94 6.94 8.59 6.15
CA ASP A 94 7.75 8.47 7.37
C ASP A 94 9.08 7.73 7.15
N LEU A 95 9.20 6.98 6.03
CA LEU A 95 10.43 6.37 5.52
C LEU A 95 11.12 7.20 4.42
N LEU A 96 10.44 8.19 3.82
CA LEU A 96 10.94 9.02 2.72
C LEU A 96 11.64 10.30 3.19
N ASN A 97 11.40 10.76 4.42
CA ASN A 97 12.09 11.94 4.94
C ASN A 97 13.64 11.79 5.02
N PRO A 98 14.23 10.59 5.17
CA PRO A 98 15.68 10.39 5.03
C PRO A 98 16.18 10.19 3.59
N PHE A 99 15.30 9.91 2.62
CA PHE A 99 15.67 9.60 1.22
C PHE A 99 15.08 10.63 0.25
N SER A 100 15.41 11.91 0.45
CA SER A 100 15.13 12.96 -0.54
C SER A 100 16.08 12.83 -1.75
N THR A 101 15.84 11.83 -2.58
CA THR A 101 16.36 11.77 -3.96
C THR A 101 15.16 11.69 -4.92
N PRO A 102 15.22 12.31 -6.11
CA PRO A 102 14.10 12.31 -7.07
C PRO A 102 13.55 10.91 -7.42
N LYS A 103 14.38 9.86 -7.28
CA LYS A 103 14.03 8.45 -7.49
C LYS A 103 13.04 7.88 -6.46
N HIS A 104 13.01 8.41 -5.24
CA HIS A 104 12.21 7.86 -4.13
C HIS A 104 10.97 8.71 -3.79
N GLU A 105 10.90 9.96 -4.27
CA GLU A 105 9.72 10.80 -4.12
C GLU A 105 8.63 10.38 -5.11
N ASN A 106 7.76 9.46 -4.68
CA ASN A 106 6.62 9.00 -5.49
C ASN A 106 5.32 9.67 -5.01
N ARG A 107 4.95 10.78 -5.66
CA ARG A 107 3.73 11.55 -5.33
C ARG A 107 2.45 10.74 -5.52
N ALA A 108 2.37 9.91 -6.55
CA ALA A 108 1.18 9.11 -6.85
C ALA A 108 0.93 8.09 -5.74
N LEU A 109 1.95 7.32 -5.37
CA LEU A 109 1.88 6.36 -4.27
C LEU A 109 1.55 7.04 -2.93
N LYS A 110 2.12 8.23 -2.68
CA LYS A 110 1.80 9.04 -1.50
C LYS A 110 0.31 9.41 -1.44
N LEU A 111 -0.24 9.94 -2.53
CA LEU A 111 -1.65 10.32 -2.62
C LEU A 111 -2.57 9.11 -2.46
N PHE A 112 -2.24 8.00 -3.12
CA PHE A 112 -2.99 6.75 -3.06
C PHE A 112 -3.05 6.21 -1.63
N SER A 113 -1.89 6.11 -0.96
CA SER A 113 -1.80 5.63 0.43
C SER A 113 -2.55 6.53 1.42
N ASP A 114 -2.47 7.87 1.26
CA ASP A 114 -3.19 8.80 2.12
C ASP A 114 -4.71 8.66 1.97
N ALA A 115 -5.19 8.39 0.75
CA ALA A 115 -6.60 8.21 0.49
C ALA A 115 -7.14 6.87 0.97
N GLU A 116 -6.42 5.77 0.71
CA GLU A 116 -6.75 4.43 1.21
C GLU A 116 -6.85 4.43 2.74
N TYR A 117 -5.89 5.06 3.42
CA TYR A 117 -5.93 5.24 4.87
C TYR A 117 -7.19 5.98 5.35
N ARG A 118 -7.58 7.07 4.66
CA ARG A 118 -8.78 7.82 5.00
C ARG A 118 -10.04 6.99 4.76
N GLN A 119 -10.09 6.20 3.69
CA GLN A 119 -11.21 5.30 3.40
C GLN A 119 -11.34 4.21 4.47
N ASP A 120 -10.24 3.53 4.81
CA ASP A 120 -10.20 2.49 5.83
C ASP A 120 -10.59 3.03 7.21
N MET A 121 -10.00 4.16 7.58
CA MET A 121 -10.30 4.82 8.85
C MET A 121 -11.77 5.26 8.89
N ALA A 122 -12.33 5.77 7.79
CA ALA A 122 -13.76 6.06 7.71
C ALA A 122 -14.61 4.79 7.89
N GLY A 123 -14.22 3.66 7.29
CA GLY A 123 -14.87 2.36 7.47
C GLY A 123 -14.87 1.87 8.92
N VAL A 124 -13.72 1.97 9.61
CA VAL A 124 -13.59 1.63 11.04
C VAL A 124 -14.50 2.52 11.89
N LEU A 125 -14.43 3.84 11.68
CA LEU A 125 -15.22 4.79 12.46
C LEU A 125 -16.74 4.59 12.23
N LEU A 126 -17.17 4.28 11.00
CA LEU A 126 -18.57 3.90 10.71
C LEU A 126 -19.02 2.67 11.50
N HIS A 127 -18.19 1.62 11.54
CA HIS A 127 -18.50 0.41 12.30
C HIS A 127 -18.56 0.68 13.81
N GLU A 128 -17.72 1.59 14.32
CA GLU A 128 -17.67 1.95 15.74
C GLU A 128 -18.74 2.97 16.16
N LEU A 129 -19.27 3.77 15.23
CA LEU A 129 -20.20 4.87 15.51
C LEU A 129 -21.45 4.41 16.30
N ARG A 130 -21.91 3.19 16.03
CA ARG A 130 -23.07 2.56 16.71
C ARG A 130 -22.78 2.06 18.12
N LYS A 131 -21.50 1.88 18.48
CA LYS A 131 -21.06 1.29 19.75
C LYS A 131 -20.40 2.31 20.69
N ARG A 132 -19.75 3.34 20.13
CA ARG A 132 -18.92 4.32 20.88
C ARG A 132 -19.06 5.73 20.31
N THR A 133 -20.30 6.21 20.21
CA THR A 133 -20.63 7.44 19.47
C THR A 133 -19.81 8.66 19.91
N GLU A 134 -19.76 9.01 21.20
CA GLU A 134 -19.00 10.19 21.66
C GLU A 134 -17.49 10.12 21.36
N GLU A 135 -16.87 8.95 21.53
CA GLU A 135 -15.45 8.74 21.25
C GLU A 135 -15.16 8.87 19.74
N VAL A 136 -16.02 8.28 18.91
CA VAL A 136 -15.92 8.34 17.45
C VAL A 136 -16.09 9.77 16.96
N MET A 137 -17.07 10.52 17.47
CA MET A 137 -17.30 11.92 17.07
C MET A 137 -16.07 12.80 17.38
N LYS A 138 -15.41 12.57 18.52
CA LYS A 138 -14.14 13.25 18.85
C LYS A 138 -13.02 12.91 17.86
N LYS A 139 -12.85 11.62 17.55
CA LYS A 139 -11.85 11.14 16.57
C LYS A 139 -12.11 11.68 15.16
N VAL A 140 -13.37 11.73 14.73
CA VAL A 140 -13.76 12.27 13.42
C VAL A 140 -13.40 13.75 13.31
N LYS A 141 -13.66 14.54 14.35
CA LYS A 141 -13.24 15.94 14.40
C LYS A 141 -11.72 16.09 14.35
N GLU A 142 -10.97 15.24 15.06
CA GLU A 142 -9.51 15.28 15.08
C GLU A 142 -8.88 14.90 13.73
N ILE A 143 -9.39 13.86 13.07
CA ILE A 143 -8.81 13.30 11.85
C ILE A 143 -9.27 14.06 10.59
N TYR A 144 -10.56 14.41 10.52
CA TYR A 144 -11.19 14.99 9.32
C TYR A 144 -11.65 16.43 9.50
N GLY A 145 -11.67 16.96 10.73
CA GLY A 145 -12.21 18.29 11.00
C GLY A 145 -13.74 18.39 10.87
N PHE A 146 -14.44 17.25 10.81
CA PHE A 146 -15.90 17.26 10.68
C PHE A 146 -16.57 17.44 12.04
N GLU A 147 -17.57 18.30 12.06
CA GLU A 147 -18.51 18.50 13.16
C GLU A 147 -19.93 18.37 12.61
N GLY A 148 -20.88 18.00 13.48
CA GLY A 148 -22.29 17.82 13.13
C GLY A 148 -22.98 16.77 13.98
N GLU A 149 -24.22 16.48 13.64
CA GLU A 149 -25.00 15.39 14.24
C GLU A 149 -24.53 14.01 13.75
N VAL A 150 -24.88 12.95 14.47
CA VAL A 150 -24.44 11.58 14.17
C VAL A 150 -24.79 11.16 12.74
N GLU A 151 -26.00 11.47 12.26
CA GLU A 151 -26.46 11.15 10.91
C GLU A 151 -25.66 11.90 9.83
N GLU A 152 -25.26 13.15 10.09
CA GLU A 152 -24.44 13.95 9.17
C GLU A 152 -23.01 13.40 9.10
N ILE A 153 -22.45 13.00 10.25
CA ILE A 153 -21.13 12.37 10.31
C ILE A 153 -21.14 11.00 9.65
N GLU A 154 -22.17 10.17 9.89
CA GLU A 154 -22.32 8.87 9.23
C GLU A 154 -22.34 9.04 7.71
N LYS A 155 -23.11 10.02 7.20
CA LYS A 155 -23.13 10.32 5.77
C LYS A 155 -21.76 10.76 5.23
N LYS A 156 -21.07 11.69 5.89
CA LYS A 156 -19.73 12.15 5.48
C LYS A 156 -18.70 11.02 5.48
N LEU A 157 -18.77 10.10 6.44
CA LEU A 157 -17.88 8.94 6.48
C LEU A 157 -18.25 7.90 5.41
N MET A 158 -19.54 7.70 5.10
CA MET A 158 -19.97 6.86 3.98
C MET A 158 -19.53 7.44 2.64
N GLU A 159 -19.60 8.76 2.49
CA GLU A 159 -19.05 9.48 1.34
C GLU A 159 -17.55 9.22 1.26
N LEU A 160 -16.76 9.49 2.31
CA LEU A 160 -15.32 9.21 2.29
C LEU A 160 -14.99 7.76 1.92
N LYS A 161 -15.77 6.78 2.40
CA LYS A 161 -15.60 5.35 2.09
C LYS A 161 -15.85 5.03 0.61
N GLY A 162 -16.73 5.77 -0.07
CA GLY A 162 -17.16 5.50 -1.44
C GLY A 162 -16.81 6.58 -2.46
N TYR A 163 -16.07 7.62 -2.09
CA TYR A 163 -15.89 8.80 -2.93
C TYR A 163 -14.73 8.63 -3.91
N GLU A 164 -15.07 8.65 -5.20
CA GLU A 164 -14.16 8.94 -6.31
C GLU A 164 -14.10 10.47 -6.48
N LYS A 165 -12.99 11.08 -6.05
CA LYS A 165 -12.73 12.51 -6.29
C LYS A 165 -11.87 12.67 -7.52
N GLU A 166 -12.17 13.66 -8.37
CA GLU A 166 -11.18 14.13 -9.34
C GLU A 166 -10.01 14.81 -8.63
N LEU A 167 -8.81 14.24 -8.76
CA LEU A 167 -7.63 14.74 -8.08
C LEU A 167 -7.17 16.08 -8.64
N ASN A 168 -7.27 16.29 -9.96
CA ASN A 168 -6.80 17.50 -10.64
C ASN A 168 -5.32 17.83 -10.30
N GLU A 169 -4.50 16.79 -10.19
CA GLU A 169 -3.08 16.87 -9.80
C GLU A 169 -2.16 16.48 -10.96
N HIS A 170 -0.99 17.10 -11.03
CA HIS A 170 0.09 16.61 -11.89
C HIS A 170 0.91 15.54 -11.15
N LEU A 171 1.06 14.37 -11.78
CA LEU A 171 1.74 13.21 -11.23
C LEU A 171 3.07 12.96 -11.99
N PRO A 172 4.22 13.30 -11.38
CA PRO A 172 5.53 12.99 -11.97
C PRO A 172 5.79 11.48 -11.95
N GLY A 173 6.52 10.98 -12.94
CA GLY A 173 6.93 9.58 -13.06
C GLY A 173 6.30 8.82 -14.23
N VAL A 174 6.51 7.51 -14.20
CA VAL A 174 6.00 6.57 -15.21
C VAL A 174 4.84 5.78 -14.65
N PHE A 175 3.81 5.62 -15.47
CA PHE A 175 2.60 4.90 -15.15
C PHE A 175 2.33 3.87 -16.24
N CYS A 176 2.42 2.59 -15.88
CA CYS A 176 2.34 1.47 -16.81
C CYS A 176 1.09 0.65 -16.54
N ASP A 177 0.27 0.42 -17.57
CA ASP A 177 -0.85 -0.49 -17.46
C ASP A 177 -0.41 -1.95 -17.24
N VAL A 178 -1.32 -2.73 -16.65
CA VAL A 178 -1.15 -4.16 -16.41
C VAL A 178 -1.52 -4.96 -17.65
N TYR A 179 -2.80 -5.00 -18.04
CA TYR A 179 -3.33 -6.03 -18.92
C TYR A 179 -3.24 -5.58 -20.37
N GLY A 180 -2.62 -6.37 -21.25
CA GLY A 180 -2.33 -5.96 -22.62
C GLY A 180 -1.01 -5.20 -22.75
N THR A 181 -0.56 -4.55 -21.67
CA THR A 181 0.68 -3.76 -21.61
C THR A 181 1.86 -4.51 -20.95
N LEU A 182 1.93 -4.54 -19.62
CA LEU A 182 3.00 -5.23 -18.89
C LEU A 182 2.79 -6.75 -18.87
N LEU A 183 1.54 -7.17 -18.77
CA LEU A 183 1.11 -8.55 -18.79
C LEU A 183 0.42 -8.82 -20.14
N ILE A 184 0.99 -9.74 -20.92
CA ILE A 184 0.47 -10.12 -22.23
C ILE A 184 0.02 -11.58 -22.22
N GLY A 185 -1.01 -11.89 -23.01
CA GLY A 185 -1.68 -13.19 -23.00
C GLY A 185 -2.76 -13.27 -21.94
N GLU A 186 -3.55 -14.34 -21.97
CA GLU A 186 -4.70 -14.54 -21.09
C GLU A 186 -4.60 -15.89 -20.34
N GLY A 187 -5.16 -15.94 -19.13
CA GLY A 187 -5.26 -17.17 -18.35
C GLY A 187 -3.89 -17.78 -18.01
N GLU A 188 -3.72 -19.07 -18.30
CA GLU A 188 -2.48 -19.80 -18.00
C GLU A 188 -1.30 -19.42 -18.91
N GLU A 189 -1.56 -18.71 -20.02
CA GLU A 189 -0.50 -18.25 -20.94
C GLU A 189 -0.02 -16.82 -20.65
N ALA A 190 -0.58 -16.16 -19.63
CA ALA A 190 -0.21 -14.82 -19.23
C ALA A 190 1.28 -14.76 -18.83
N ARG A 191 1.99 -13.76 -19.37
CA ARG A 191 3.43 -13.59 -19.14
C ARG A 191 3.84 -12.13 -19.20
N ILE A 192 4.97 -11.81 -18.58
CA ILE A 192 5.54 -10.46 -18.59
C ILE A 192 6.06 -10.09 -19.99
N ASN A 193 5.60 -8.94 -20.47
CA ASN A 193 6.13 -8.29 -21.67
C ASN A 193 7.53 -7.75 -21.38
N ARG A 194 8.55 -8.47 -21.87
CA ARG A 194 9.95 -8.16 -21.60
C ARG A 194 10.36 -6.75 -22.04
N ASN A 195 9.84 -6.26 -23.17
CA ASN A 195 10.19 -4.94 -23.67
C ASN A 195 9.70 -3.84 -22.73
N VAL A 196 8.45 -3.95 -22.27
CA VAL A 196 7.88 -3.01 -21.29
C VAL A 196 8.62 -3.11 -19.97
N HIS A 197 8.87 -4.33 -19.48
CA HIS A 197 9.60 -4.54 -18.23
C HIS A 197 11.01 -3.95 -18.25
N GLU A 198 11.76 -4.10 -19.35
CA GLU A 198 13.06 -3.47 -19.53
C GLU A 198 12.96 -1.94 -19.53
N MET A 199 11.96 -1.37 -20.21
CA MET A 199 11.71 0.07 -20.16
C MET A 199 11.42 0.57 -18.74
N LEU A 200 10.61 -0.16 -17.96
CA LEU A 200 10.34 0.19 -16.56
C LEU A 200 11.62 0.16 -15.71
N ARG A 201 12.48 -0.84 -15.91
CA ARG A 201 13.80 -0.91 -15.25
C ARG A 201 14.73 0.23 -15.63
N GLU A 202 14.64 0.74 -16.86
CA GLU A 202 15.43 1.90 -17.27
C GLU A 202 14.92 3.18 -16.61
N TYR A 203 13.62 3.44 -16.64
CA TYR A 203 13.01 4.60 -15.99
C TYR A 203 13.19 4.57 -14.46
N SER A 204 13.11 3.42 -13.81
CA SER A 204 13.26 3.32 -12.35
C SER A 204 14.66 3.74 -11.85
N ARG A 205 15.63 3.94 -12.75
CA ARG A 205 16.94 4.48 -12.38
C ARG A 205 16.91 5.95 -11.99
N ASP A 206 16.01 6.74 -12.58
CA ASP A 206 16.03 8.21 -12.46
C ASP A 206 14.70 8.83 -12.01
N ARG A 207 13.57 8.10 -12.07
CA ARG A 207 12.25 8.61 -11.72
C ARG A 207 11.36 7.55 -11.08
N PRO A 208 10.30 7.93 -10.35
CA PRO A 208 9.34 6.98 -9.83
C PRO A 208 8.61 6.25 -10.96
N VAL A 209 8.46 4.94 -10.79
CA VAL A 209 7.69 4.06 -11.68
C VAL A 209 6.52 3.49 -10.90
N ASN A 210 5.37 3.38 -11.57
CA ASN A 210 4.15 2.85 -11.02
C ASN A 210 3.53 1.88 -12.03
N ILE A 211 3.00 0.78 -11.52
CA ILE A 211 2.04 -0.03 -12.24
C ILE A 211 0.65 0.45 -11.84
N TRP A 212 -0.28 0.50 -12.79
CA TRP A 212 -1.66 0.83 -12.48
C TRP A 212 -2.65 -0.03 -13.28
N THR A 213 -3.86 -0.17 -12.78
CA THR A 213 -4.90 -0.94 -13.46
C THR A 213 -6.26 -0.27 -13.28
N GLY A 214 -7.12 -0.37 -14.29
CA GLY A 214 -8.55 -0.07 -14.16
C GLY A 214 -9.38 -1.26 -13.68
N GLY A 215 -8.75 -2.41 -13.44
CA GLY A 215 -9.39 -3.61 -12.92
C GLY A 215 -9.30 -3.74 -11.39
N ILE A 216 -9.63 -4.93 -10.89
CA ILE A 216 -9.52 -5.24 -9.46
C ILE A 216 -8.04 -5.34 -9.08
N LEU A 217 -7.59 -4.42 -8.22
CA LEU A 217 -6.20 -4.32 -7.76
C LEU A 217 -5.62 -5.66 -7.26
N ASP A 218 -6.39 -6.42 -6.47
CA ASP A 218 -5.94 -7.71 -5.92
C ASP A 218 -5.70 -8.77 -7.00
N ASP A 219 -6.50 -8.76 -8.07
CA ASP A 219 -6.35 -9.71 -9.17
C ASP A 219 -5.11 -9.34 -10.01
N ALA A 220 -4.91 -8.05 -10.30
CA ALA A 220 -3.73 -7.57 -10.99
C ALA A 220 -2.43 -7.92 -10.24
N VAL A 221 -2.39 -7.72 -8.91
CA VAL A 221 -1.25 -8.12 -8.06
C VAL A 221 -0.99 -9.62 -8.18
N ARG A 222 -2.05 -10.43 -8.03
CA ARG A 222 -1.93 -11.89 -8.10
C ARG A 222 -1.40 -12.37 -9.44
N ASP A 223 -1.88 -11.80 -10.53
CA ASP A 223 -1.53 -12.22 -11.89
C ASP A 223 -0.09 -11.82 -12.25
N LEU A 224 0.36 -10.63 -11.83
CA LEU A 224 1.75 -10.20 -11.99
C LEU A 224 2.72 -11.11 -11.22
N ILE A 225 2.41 -11.44 -9.97
CA ILE A 225 3.24 -12.35 -9.15
C ILE A 225 3.33 -13.74 -9.79
N LYS A 226 2.18 -14.30 -10.21
CA LYS A 226 2.14 -15.61 -10.88
C LYS A 226 2.97 -15.62 -12.17
N SER A 227 3.01 -14.50 -12.87
CA SER A 227 3.73 -14.33 -14.12
C SER A 227 5.23 -14.06 -13.93
N GLY A 228 5.70 -14.00 -12.67
CA GLY A 228 7.11 -13.83 -12.33
C GLY A 228 7.56 -12.37 -12.27
N PHE A 229 6.65 -11.41 -12.09
CA PHE A 229 7.02 -10.03 -11.80
C PHE A 229 7.52 -9.93 -10.35
N ASP A 230 8.80 -9.58 -10.20
CA ASP A 230 9.52 -9.55 -8.92
C ASP A 230 10.04 -8.15 -8.55
N GLU A 231 9.61 -7.12 -9.27
CA GLU A 231 10.02 -5.74 -9.02
C GLU A 231 9.27 -5.12 -7.84
N ASP A 232 9.98 -4.33 -7.04
CA ASP A 232 9.40 -3.51 -5.98
C ASP A 232 8.82 -2.20 -6.55
N ILE A 233 7.80 -2.35 -7.41
CA ILE A 233 7.07 -1.25 -8.05
C ILE A 233 5.63 -1.25 -7.52
N PRO A 234 5.10 -0.09 -7.07
CA PRO A 234 3.74 -0.01 -6.55
C PRO A 234 2.70 -0.31 -7.64
N ILE A 235 1.65 -1.03 -7.27
CA ILE A 235 0.48 -1.31 -8.12
C ILE A 235 -0.70 -0.50 -7.59
N LEU A 236 -1.26 0.38 -8.43
CA LEU A 236 -2.25 1.38 -8.07
C LEU A 236 -3.53 1.24 -8.91
N SER A 237 -4.64 1.85 -8.48
CA SER A 237 -5.87 1.91 -9.30
C SER A 237 -5.87 3.17 -10.17
N LYS A 238 -6.23 3.02 -11.46
CA LYS A 238 -6.47 4.15 -12.38
C LYS A 238 -7.65 5.00 -11.91
N ASP A 239 -8.71 4.39 -11.37
CA ASP A 239 -9.93 5.09 -10.92
C ASP A 239 -9.63 6.10 -9.81
N PHE A 240 -8.68 5.78 -8.93
CA PHE A 240 -8.23 6.72 -7.89
C PHE A 240 -7.65 8.00 -8.49
N PHE A 241 -6.99 7.90 -9.65
CA PHE A 241 -6.29 9.01 -10.28
C PHE A 241 -7.13 9.81 -11.28
N ARG A 242 -8.46 9.63 -11.27
CA ARG A 242 -9.37 10.36 -12.15
C ARG A 242 -9.10 11.87 -12.15
N GLY A 243 -9.04 12.48 -13.34
CA GLY A 243 -8.81 13.92 -13.52
C GLY A 243 -7.35 14.36 -13.38
N CYS A 244 -6.39 13.45 -13.19
CA CYS A 244 -4.98 13.81 -13.08
C CYS A 244 -4.31 14.04 -14.45
N THR A 245 -3.10 14.59 -14.42
CA THR A 245 -2.18 14.56 -15.56
C THR A 245 -0.92 13.79 -15.16
N ALA A 246 -0.67 12.64 -15.78
CA ALA A 246 0.53 11.82 -15.58
C ALA A 246 1.66 12.24 -16.54
N GLU A 247 2.90 12.24 -16.08
CA GLU A 247 4.05 12.63 -16.90
C GLU A 247 4.27 11.65 -18.06
N ILE A 248 4.39 10.34 -17.78
CA ILE A 248 4.56 9.31 -18.81
C ILE A 248 3.56 8.18 -18.59
N VAL A 249 2.74 7.90 -19.60
CA VAL A 249 1.82 6.75 -19.63
C VAL A 249 2.31 5.73 -20.65
N ILE A 250 2.35 4.46 -20.24
CA ILE A 250 2.61 3.29 -21.07
C ILE A 250 1.36 2.41 -21.04
N ASP A 251 0.72 2.23 -22.18
CA ASP A 251 -0.58 1.56 -22.29
C ASP A 251 -0.76 0.95 -23.70
N ASP A 252 -1.53 -0.12 -23.86
CA ASP A 252 -1.84 -0.73 -25.16
C ASP A 252 -3.04 -0.05 -25.83
N GLU A 253 -3.92 0.52 -25.00
CA GLU A 253 -4.95 1.44 -25.44
C GLU A 253 -4.36 2.77 -25.92
N ASP A 254 -5.13 3.54 -26.69
CA ASP A 254 -4.71 4.87 -27.09
C ASP A 254 -5.03 5.96 -26.05
N ARG A 255 -4.40 7.13 -26.22
CA ARG A 255 -4.58 8.28 -25.33
C ARG A 255 -6.05 8.68 -25.21
N GLU A 256 -6.80 8.68 -26.30
CA GLU A 256 -8.22 9.12 -26.29
C GLU A 256 -9.05 8.18 -25.43
N THR A 257 -8.81 6.87 -25.53
CA THR A 257 -9.49 5.84 -24.73
C THR A 257 -9.20 6.01 -23.23
N ILE A 258 -7.95 6.27 -22.85
CA ILE A 258 -7.57 6.52 -21.45
C ILE A 258 -8.18 7.83 -20.91
N GLU A 259 -8.18 8.89 -21.71
CA GLU A 259 -8.81 10.16 -21.35
C GLU A 259 -10.33 10.02 -21.19
N ASP A 260 -11.00 9.25 -22.06
CA ASP A 260 -12.45 9.05 -22.00
C ASP A 260 -12.88 8.19 -20.81
N LEU A 261 -12.17 7.09 -20.54
CA LEU A 261 -12.52 6.15 -19.46
C LEU A 261 -12.21 6.72 -18.08
N TYR A 262 -11.01 7.29 -17.91
CA TYR A 262 -10.48 7.66 -16.60
C TYR A 262 -10.32 9.16 -16.40
N ASN A 263 -10.58 10.00 -17.42
CA ASN A 263 -10.27 11.43 -17.36
C ASN A 263 -8.80 11.70 -16.97
N ILE A 264 -7.89 10.79 -17.35
CA ILE A 264 -6.45 10.90 -17.07
C ILE A 264 -5.76 11.38 -18.33
N ARG A 265 -5.05 12.51 -18.21
CA ARG A 265 -4.21 13.03 -19.30
C ARG A 265 -2.79 12.53 -19.14
N ALA A 266 -2.08 12.41 -20.25
CA ALA A 266 -0.65 12.07 -20.24
C ALA A 266 0.16 13.21 -20.89
N GLU A 267 1.29 13.64 -20.33
CA GLU A 267 2.18 14.57 -21.03
C GLU A 267 2.88 13.85 -22.20
N LYS A 268 3.45 12.68 -21.90
CA LYS A 268 3.99 11.73 -22.88
C LYS A 268 3.20 10.43 -22.83
N PHE A 269 2.79 9.95 -24.00
CA PHE A 269 2.09 8.67 -24.15
C PHE A 269 2.92 7.71 -25.00
N ILE A 270 3.10 6.49 -24.52
CA ILE A 270 3.81 5.42 -25.21
C ILE A 270 2.80 4.29 -25.40
N ARG A 271 2.35 4.11 -26.63
CA ARG A 271 1.50 2.97 -26.99
C ARG A 271 2.37 1.74 -27.26
N VAL A 272 1.99 0.58 -26.71
CA VAL A 272 2.72 -0.69 -26.89
C VAL A 272 1.99 -1.68 -27.78
#